data_AF-A0A3M8UFZ9-F1
#
_entry.id   AF-A0A3M8UFZ9-F1
#
_cell.length_a   1.000
_cell.length_b   1.000
_cell.length_c   1.000
_cell.angle_alpha   90.00
_cell.angle_beta   90.00
_cell.angle_gamma   90.00
#
_symmetry.space_group_name_H-M   'P 1'
#
loop_
_entity.id
_entity.type
_entity.pdbx_description
1 polymer ?
#
loop_
_entity_poly.entity_id
_entity_poly.type
_entity_poly.pdbx_seq_one_letter_code
_entity_poly.pdbx_strand_id
1 'polypeptide(L)'
;GWPEGLPDGGRHGFTPAHRTRLEAALPAMAARLAEALTAADAPGPPDRKPLAAKPRRVLVLGFEELMYAPLRLAGALDDVLDGAEVRYSTTTRSPVLAVDDAGYAIRTALTFPAHDAPADGPGPRYAYNVAPGTDPARRFDAVVAVVDSAADTPALHAPDGLLARLAPHTDRLLLAVVPSHVPPPPTATAPVPERQAPSMHQPPPEPLRGPAFSSYAPDDVGWLLQDFSHVTLEAPTEEREEAIQSGGAHYAESLPVEYQPSEEYQELFRAALDTSAARIARAVGTVTETVLAERSPRPVLVSLARAGTPVGVLMRRWARHAHGLDLPHYAVSIVRGRGIDTAALRWLADHHDPADVVFVDGWTGKGAITRELSDALAPYPDFDPRIAVLVDPGRCVDTYGTRDDFLVPSACLNSTVSGLISRTVLRSDLVGPDDFHGAKFYRELADADLSGDFLDAITARFEEVADDVAADVKELAAADRTPSWEGWRAVERISEEYGIHDVNLVKPGVGETTRVLLRRVPWKILAKRGAGADLDHVRLLAEQRGVPVEETDGLPYTCVGLIHPRYTRGATGADGKAVAAR
;
A
#
# COMPACT_ATOMS: atom_id res chain seq x y z
N GLY A 1 -28.36 25.01 6.91
CA GLY A 1 -27.05 25.61 7.26
C GLY A 1 -26.01 24.76 6.57
N TRP A 2 -25.80 23.55 7.06
CA TRP A 2 -25.25 22.48 6.25
C TRP A 2 -26.16 22.20 5.03
N PRO A 3 -25.61 21.99 3.82
CA PRO A 3 -26.41 21.62 2.65
C PRO A 3 -27.06 20.25 2.80
N GLU A 4 -28.33 20.13 2.42
CA GLU A 4 -29.08 18.87 2.49
C GLU A 4 -28.44 17.76 1.64
N GLY A 5 -28.27 16.57 2.20
CA GLY A 5 -27.66 15.43 1.52
C GLY A 5 -26.18 15.60 1.18
N LEU A 6 -25.50 16.65 1.67
CA LEU A 6 -24.06 16.78 1.56
C LEU A 6 -23.37 15.93 2.63
N PRO A 7 -22.43 15.03 2.27
CA PRO A 7 -21.64 14.31 3.26
C PRO A 7 -20.90 15.24 4.21
N ASP A 8 -20.94 14.94 5.51
CA ASP A 8 -20.25 15.67 6.57
C ASP A 8 -18.73 15.48 6.55
N GLY A 9 -18.26 14.40 5.94
CA GLY A 9 -16.84 14.12 5.75
C GLY A 9 -16.57 13.03 4.72
N GLY A 10 -15.32 12.57 4.67
CA GLY A 10 -14.89 11.53 3.73
C GLY A 10 -15.39 10.11 4.01
N ARG A 11 -16.04 9.87 5.17
CA ARG A 11 -16.48 8.53 5.60
C ARG A 11 -17.39 7.81 4.60
N HIS A 12 -18.18 8.58 3.85
CA HIS A 12 -19.10 8.09 2.83
C HIS A 12 -18.77 8.61 1.41
N GLY A 13 -17.52 9.05 1.21
CA GLY A 13 -17.08 9.69 -0.03
C GLY A 13 -17.40 11.19 -0.08
N PHE A 14 -16.44 12.00 -0.55
CA PHE A 14 -16.57 13.45 -0.67
C PHE A 14 -16.03 13.93 -2.02
N THR A 15 -16.93 14.20 -2.97
CA THR A 15 -16.59 14.49 -4.37
C THR A 15 -16.25 15.98 -4.59
N PRO A 16 -15.66 16.36 -5.75
CA PRO A 16 -15.53 17.77 -6.13
C PRO A 16 -16.87 18.51 -6.17
N ALA A 17 -17.96 17.86 -6.60
CA ALA A 17 -19.30 18.46 -6.56
C ALA A 17 -19.78 18.70 -5.12
N HIS A 18 -19.50 17.79 -4.19
CA HIS A 18 -19.72 18.00 -2.76
C HIS A 18 -18.91 19.18 -2.24
N ARG A 19 -17.65 19.31 -2.66
CA ARG A 19 -16.79 20.46 -2.32
C ARG A 19 -17.39 21.78 -2.80
N THR A 20 -17.82 21.87 -4.06
CA THR A 20 -18.44 23.10 -4.58
C THR A 20 -19.72 23.48 -3.82
N ARG A 21 -20.55 22.48 -3.47
CA ARG A 21 -21.76 22.70 -2.66
C ARG A 21 -21.43 23.17 -1.25
N LEU A 22 -20.39 22.59 -0.62
CA LEU A 22 -19.91 23.03 0.67
C LEU A 22 -19.39 24.47 0.59
N GLU A 23 -18.53 24.77 -0.38
CA GLU A 23 -17.93 26.09 -0.59
C GLU A 23 -18.96 27.19 -0.79
N ALA A 24 -20.03 26.92 -1.54
CA ALA A 24 -21.13 27.86 -1.71
C ALA A 24 -21.88 28.13 -0.39
N ALA A 25 -21.93 27.17 0.54
CA ALA A 25 -22.65 27.29 1.80
C ALA A 25 -21.77 27.82 2.97
N LEU A 26 -20.45 27.67 2.89
CA LEU A 26 -19.49 28.06 3.92
C LEU A 26 -19.65 29.52 4.39
N PRO A 27 -19.78 30.54 3.51
CA PRO A 27 -19.92 31.93 3.96
C PRO A 27 -21.12 32.16 4.89
N ALA A 28 -22.26 31.54 4.59
CA ALA A 28 -23.46 31.66 5.42
C ALA A 28 -23.31 30.92 6.76
N MET A 29 -22.62 29.77 6.77
CA MET A 29 -22.34 29.03 8.01
C MET A 29 -21.35 29.79 8.89
N ALA A 30 -20.29 30.35 8.30
CA ALA A 30 -19.31 31.19 9.00
C ALA A 30 -19.95 32.45 9.58
N ALA A 31 -20.82 33.13 8.83
CA ALA A 31 -21.56 34.30 9.33
C ALA A 31 -22.40 33.96 10.58
N ARG A 32 -23.05 32.79 10.60
CA ARG A 32 -23.82 32.33 11.78
C ARG A 32 -22.91 32.01 12.97
N LEU A 33 -21.75 31.41 12.73
CA LEU A 33 -20.77 31.16 13.79
C LEU A 33 -20.20 32.48 14.33
N ALA A 34 -19.89 33.43 13.45
CA ALA A 34 -19.42 34.77 13.83
C ALA A 34 -20.48 35.53 14.64
N GLU A 35 -21.74 35.47 14.25
CA GLU A 35 -22.85 36.05 15.01
C GLU A 35 -22.97 35.41 16.39
N ALA A 36 -22.95 34.07 16.49
CA ALA A 36 -22.98 33.38 17.79
C ALA A 36 -21.75 33.69 18.66
N LEU A 37 -20.58 33.88 18.04
CA LEU A 37 -19.34 34.26 18.73
C LEU A 37 -19.33 35.72 19.16
N THR A 38 -20.16 36.59 18.60
CA THR A 38 -20.20 38.04 18.88
C THR A 38 -21.47 38.49 19.59
N ALA A 39 -22.51 37.66 19.63
CA ALA A 39 -23.76 37.92 20.33
C ALA A 39 -23.49 38.25 21.80
N ALA A 40 -24.09 39.36 22.25
CA ALA A 40 -24.11 39.73 23.66
C ALA A 40 -25.17 38.88 24.38
N ASP A 41 -24.73 38.10 25.37
CA ASP A 41 -25.49 37.33 26.36
C ASP A 41 -26.78 36.64 25.92
N ALA A 42 -26.73 35.31 25.82
CA ALA A 42 -27.83 34.49 26.31
C ALA A 42 -27.77 34.45 27.86
N PRO A 43 -28.90 34.49 28.59
CA PRO A 43 -28.92 34.54 30.05
C PRO A 43 -28.18 33.34 30.65
N GLY A 44 -26.99 33.59 31.19
CA GLY A 44 -26.18 32.62 31.94
C GLY A 44 -26.37 32.75 33.45
N PRO A 45 -25.86 31.79 34.24
CA PRO A 45 -25.95 31.82 35.71
C PRO A 45 -25.32 33.10 36.29
N PRO A 46 -25.81 33.58 37.46
CA PRO A 46 -25.61 34.94 37.99
C PRO A 46 -24.17 35.37 38.30
N ASP A 47 -23.18 34.46 38.22
CA ASP A 47 -21.78 34.71 38.57
C ASP A 47 -20.85 34.87 37.35
N ARG A 48 -21.37 34.93 36.12
CA ARG A 48 -20.54 35.03 34.91
C ARG A 48 -20.02 36.46 34.72
N LYS A 49 -18.69 36.65 34.68
CA LYS A 49 -18.05 37.93 34.31
C LYS A 49 -18.56 38.38 32.92
N PRO A 50 -18.80 39.69 32.70
CA PRO A 50 -19.15 40.20 31.37
C PRO A 50 -18.11 39.75 30.34
N LEU A 51 -18.55 39.14 29.25
CA LEU A 51 -17.65 38.76 28.17
C LEU A 51 -17.03 40.03 27.57
N ALA A 52 -15.70 40.06 27.46
CA ALA A 52 -14.95 41.14 26.82
C ALA A 52 -15.29 41.28 25.32
N ALA A 53 -14.76 42.32 24.68
CA ALA A 53 -14.88 42.65 23.25
C ALA A 53 -14.76 41.45 22.29
N LYS A 54 -15.12 41.66 21.00
CA LYS A 54 -15.01 40.69 19.89
C LYS A 54 -13.76 39.77 20.05
N PRO A 55 -13.91 38.43 19.99
CA PRO A 55 -12.81 37.50 20.26
C PRO A 55 -11.66 37.76 19.29
N ARG A 56 -10.43 37.80 19.80
CA ARG A 56 -9.20 38.05 19.03
C ARG A 56 -8.47 36.77 18.67
N ARG A 57 -8.63 35.70 19.43
CA ARG A 57 -8.08 34.36 19.15
C ARG A 57 -9.17 33.31 19.24
N VAL A 58 -9.47 32.66 18.12
CA VAL A 58 -10.53 31.65 18.01
C VAL A 58 -9.91 30.32 17.60
N LEU A 59 -10.22 29.24 18.31
CA LEU A 59 -9.91 27.88 17.90
C LEU A 59 -11.15 27.20 17.34
N VAL A 60 -11.08 26.68 16.13
CA VAL A 60 -12.04 25.70 15.61
C VAL A 60 -11.46 24.32 15.82
N LEU A 61 -12.10 23.53 16.67
CA LEU A 61 -11.65 22.21 17.08
C LEU A 61 -12.57 21.15 16.50
N GLY A 62 -12.10 20.40 15.50
CA GLY A 62 -12.74 19.16 15.05
C GLY A 62 -12.39 18.00 15.98
N PHE A 63 -12.94 16.82 15.69
CA PHE A 63 -12.55 15.58 16.37
C PHE A 63 -11.88 14.59 15.44
N GLU A 64 -11.31 13.51 15.98
CA GLU A 64 -10.45 12.58 15.23
C GLU A 64 -11.14 11.90 14.03
N GLU A 65 -12.47 11.87 13.99
CA GLU A 65 -13.24 11.33 12.85
C GLU A 65 -13.86 12.43 11.95
N LEU A 66 -13.72 13.71 12.29
CA LEU A 66 -14.28 14.84 11.54
C LEU A 66 -13.29 16.01 11.49
N MET A 67 -12.41 15.98 10.49
CA MET A 67 -11.34 16.96 10.33
C MET A 67 -11.63 17.98 9.21
N TYR A 68 -12.17 17.51 8.08
CA TYR A 68 -12.31 18.34 6.89
C TYR A 68 -13.33 19.48 7.05
N ALA A 69 -14.55 19.18 7.50
CA ALA A 69 -15.59 20.19 7.66
C ALA A 69 -15.19 21.30 8.65
N PRO A 70 -14.63 20.99 9.84
CA PRO A 70 -14.16 22.03 10.76
C PRO A 70 -12.99 22.85 10.20
N LEU A 71 -12.06 22.25 9.44
CA LEU A 71 -11.01 23.00 8.74
C LEU A 71 -11.61 24.00 7.74
N ARG A 72 -12.59 23.57 6.94
CA ARG A 72 -13.25 24.46 5.97
C ARG A 72 -14.04 25.58 6.66
N LEU A 73 -14.71 25.28 7.77
CA LEU A 73 -15.39 26.28 8.58
C LEU A 73 -14.41 27.27 9.22
N ALA A 74 -13.23 26.82 9.66
CA ALA A 74 -12.19 27.68 10.22
C ALA A 74 -11.72 28.71 9.20
N GLY A 75 -11.41 28.29 7.96
CA GLY A 75 -11.01 29.21 6.89
C GLY A 75 -12.11 30.23 6.57
N ALA A 76 -13.36 29.78 6.40
CA ALA A 76 -14.47 30.70 6.14
C ALA A 76 -14.78 31.63 7.32
N LEU A 77 -14.52 31.19 8.56
CA LEU A 77 -14.69 32.02 9.75
C LEU A 77 -13.60 33.08 9.87
N ASP A 78 -12.36 32.76 9.46
CA ASP A 78 -11.23 33.70 9.36
C ASP A 78 -11.56 34.85 8.40
N ASP A 79 -12.17 34.53 7.25
CA ASP A 79 -12.61 35.54 6.25
C ASP A 79 -13.67 36.52 6.80
N VAL A 80 -14.46 36.10 7.80
CA VAL A 80 -15.59 36.88 8.34
C VAL A 80 -15.22 37.63 9.63
N LEU A 81 -14.32 37.08 10.44
CA LEU A 81 -13.91 37.67 11.72
C LEU A 81 -12.74 38.65 11.56
N ASP A 82 -13.05 39.86 11.09
CA ASP A 82 -12.04 40.92 10.94
C ASP A 82 -11.26 41.19 12.25
N GLY A 83 -9.92 41.13 12.17
CA GLY A 83 -9.00 41.36 13.28
C GLY A 83 -8.89 40.24 14.32
N ALA A 84 -9.46 39.06 14.06
CA ALA A 84 -9.28 37.86 14.88
C ALA A 84 -8.31 36.87 14.20
N GLU A 85 -7.52 36.16 15.01
CA GLU A 85 -6.69 35.05 14.58
C GLU A 85 -7.48 33.76 14.74
N VAL A 86 -7.91 33.15 13.63
CA VAL A 86 -8.59 31.85 13.64
C VAL A 86 -7.57 30.72 13.45
N ARG A 87 -7.57 29.76 14.37
CA ARG A 87 -6.74 28.55 14.33
C ARG A 87 -7.64 27.34 14.19
N TYR A 88 -7.10 26.29 13.57
CA TYR A 88 -7.76 24.99 13.45
C TYR A 88 -6.90 23.91 14.13
N SER A 89 -7.57 22.97 14.79
CA SER A 89 -6.96 21.76 15.34
C SER A 89 -7.99 20.63 15.41
N THR A 90 -7.53 19.43 15.77
CA THR A 90 -8.39 18.27 16.03
C THR A 90 -7.97 17.57 17.31
N THR A 91 -8.89 16.79 17.85
CA THR A 91 -8.56 15.76 18.84
C THR A 91 -7.85 14.58 18.17
N THR A 92 -7.21 13.73 18.97
CA THR A 92 -6.53 12.52 18.50
C THR A 92 -6.60 11.38 19.50
N ARG A 93 -6.38 10.17 18.99
CA ARG A 93 -6.30 8.91 19.73
C ARG A 93 -4.89 8.65 20.27
N SER A 94 -3.87 9.25 19.65
CA SER A 94 -2.46 8.97 19.95
C SER A 94 -1.93 9.87 21.06
N PRO A 95 -1.40 9.32 22.16
CA PRO A 95 -0.74 10.12 23.19
C PRO A 95 0.60 10.65 22.67
N VAL A 96 0.80 11.95 22.82
CA VAL A 96 2.05 12.69 22.58
C VAL A 96 2.51 13.32 23.89
N LEU A 97 3.82 13.31 24.14
CA LEU A 97 4.42 14.00 25.27
C LEU A 97 4.13 15.51 25.16
N ALA A 98 3.54 16.10 26.20
CA ALA A 98 3.38 17.54 26.29
C ALA A 98 4.43 18.12 27.25
N VAL A 99 5.24 19.05 26.76
CA VAL A 99 6.25 19.76 27.56
C VAL A 99 5.99 21.25 27.42
N ASP A 100 5.62 21.90 28.51
CA ASP A 100 5.32 23.34 28.50
C ASP A 100 6.59 24.20 28.46
N ASP A 101 7.29 24.12 27.34
CA ASP A 101 8.53 24.83 27.04
C ASP A 101 8.38 25.56 25.70
N ALA A 102 8.92 26.78 25.60
CA ALA A 102 8.78 27.60 24.39
C ALA A 102 9.46 27.00 23.15
N GLY A 103 10.49 26.16 23.33
CA GLY A 103 11.18 25.44 22.26
C GLY A 103 10.51 24.11 21.85
N TYR A 104 9.41 23.72 22.51
CA TYR A 104 8.72 22.46 22.25
C TYR A 104 7.34 22.69 21.62
N ALA A 105 7.01 21.92 20.58
CA ALA A 105 5.82 22.19 19.75
C ALA A 105 4.49 21.82 20.43
N ILE A 106 4.47 20.77 21.26
CA ILE A 106 3.27 20.30 21.96
C ILE A 106 3.40 20.64 23.45
N ARG A 107 2.81 21.77 23.86
CA ARG A 107 3.06 22.35 25.18
C ARG A 107 2.02 21.95 26.23
N THR A 108 0.79 21.67 25.80
CA THR A 108 -0.30 21.27 26.69
C THR A 108 -1.12 20.15 26.08
N ALA A 109 -1.70 19.32 26.94
CA ALA A 109 -2.59 18.22 26.55
C ALA A 109 -3.82 18.24 27.47
N LEU A 110 -5.01 18.23 26.87
CA LEU A 110 -6.25 17.93 27.56
C LEU A 110 -6.61 16.47 27.28
N THR A 111 -6.91 15.71 28.33
CA THR A 111 -7.33 14.32 28.23
C THR A 111 -8.79 14.18 28.63
N PHE A 112 -9.58 13.48 27.82
CA PHE A 112 -11.00 13.23 28.05
C PHE A 112 -11.40 11.83 27.53
N PRO A 113 -12.50 11.23 27.99
CA PRO A 113 -13.00 9.97 27.43
C PRO A 113 -13.49 10.13 25.99
N ALA A 114 -13.37 9.08 25.16
CA ALA A 114 -14.02 9.03 23.85
C ALA A 114 -15.54 9.25 23.96
N HIS A 115 -16.11 9.97 22.99
CA HIS A 115 -17.50 10.40 23.00
C HIS A 115 -18.33 9.88 21.81
N ASP A 116 -17.73 9.11 20.91
CA ASP A 116 -18.27 8.75 19.58
C ASP A 116 -18.34 7.23 19.34
N ALA A 117 -18.20 6.41 20.39
CA ALA A 117 -18.18 4.94 20.32
C ALA A 117 -17.25 4.37 19.21
N PRO A 118 -15.94 4.69 19.26
CA PRO A 118 -15.01 4.41 18.19
C PRO A 118 -14.67 2.91 18.09
N ALA A 119 -14.27 2.45 16.90
CA ALA A 119 -14.00 1.04 16.62
C ALA A 119 -12.81 0.46 17.42
N ASP A 120 -11.92 1.31 17.93
CA ASP A 120 -10.81 0.92 18.80
C ASP A 120 -11.19 0.80 20.28
N GLY A 121 -12.48 0.92 20.58
CA GLY A 121 -13.04 0.77 21.92
C GLY A 121 -12.98 2.06 22.76
N PRO A 122 -13.54 2.00 23.99
CA PRO A 122 -13.48 3.15 24.90
C PRO A 122 -12.03 3.44 25.30
N GLY A 123 -11.61 4.70 25.21
CA GLY A 123 -10.24 5.09 25.55
C GLY A 123 -10.08 6.60 25.69
N PRO A 124 -8.94 7.06 26.24
CA PRO A 124 -8.65 8.48 26.32
C PRO A 124 -8.50 9.09 24.92
N ARG A 125 -8.86 10.36 24.82
CA ARG A 125 -8.67 11.24 23.68
C ARG A 125 -7.95 12.50 24.12
N TYR A 126 -7.22 13.08 23.19
CA TYR A 126 -6.30 14.17 23.47
C TYR A 126 -6.60 15.38 22.61
N ALA A 127 -6.64 16.57 23.22
CA ALA A 127 -6.61 17.86 22.52
C ALA A 127 -5.34 18.61 22.92
N TYR A 128 -4.46 18.87 21.95
CA TYR A 128 -3.17 19.49 22.20
C TYR A 128 -3.18 21.00 21.99
N ASN A 129 -2.37 21.71 22.77
CA ASN A 129 -2.17 23.17 22.67
C ASN A 129 -3.44 24.02 22.81
N VAL A 130 -4.52 23.47 23.39
CA VAL A 130 -5.74 24.24 23.68
C VAL A 130 -5.55 25.09 24.94
N ALA A 131 -4.99 24.48 26.01
CA ALA A 131 -4.65 25.23 27.21
C ALA A 131 -3.41 26.12 26.96
N PRO A 132 -3.38 27.35 27.50
CA PRO A 132 -2.26 28.28 27.27
C PRO A 132 -0.92 27.82 27.86
N GLY A 133 -0.95 26.94 28.87
CA GLY A 133 0.21 26.60 29.67
C GLY A 133 0.62 27.79 30.55
N THR A 134 1.92 27.98 30.69
CA THR A 134 2.57 29.06 31.45
C THR A 134 2.57 30.41 30.73
N ASP A 135 2.18 30.47 29.46
CA ASP A 135 2.09 31.70 28.66
C ASP A 135 0.62 32.11 28.43
N PRO A 136 0.07 33.05 29.22
CA PRO A 136 -1.31 33.48 29.08
C PRO A 136 -1.66 34.08 27.72
N ALA A 137 -0.68 34.58 26.96
CA ALA A 137 -0.91 35.17 25.63
C ALA A 137 -1.33 34.12 24.59
N ARG A 138 -1.09 32.83 24.86
CA ARG A 138 -1.50 31.72 24.00
C ARG A 138 -2.98 31.35 24.15
N ARG A 139 -3.66 31.89 25.16
CA ARG A 139 -5.05 31.52 25.47
C ARG A 139 -5.98 31.87 24.31
N PHE A 140 -6.92 30.98 24.02
CA PHE A 140 -8.00 31.25 23.07
C PHE A 140 -9.15 31.97 23.77
N ASP A 141 -9.60 33.09 23.20
CA ASP A 141 -10.77 33.82 23.68
C ASP A 141 -12.06 33.04 23.43
N ALA A 142 -12.09 32.29 22.32
CA ALA A 142 -13.18 31.39 21.98
C ALA A 142 -12.70 30.05 21.43
N VAL A 143 -13.44 28.98 21.74
CA VAL A 143 -13.31 27.65 21.14
C VAL A 143 -14.65 27.27 20.51
N VAL A 144 -14.63 26.88 19.24
CA VAL A 144 -15.75 26.29 18.51
C VAL A 144 -15.46 24.80 18.36
N ALA A 145 -16.07 23.97 19.20
CA ALA A 145 -16.02 22.52 19.05
C ALA A 145 -17.01 22.10 17.95
N VAL A 146 -16.51 21.39 16.94
CA VAL A 146 -17.32 20.97 15.79
C VAL A 146 -17.41 19.45 15.75
N VAL A 147 -18.61 18.93 15.88
CA VAL A 147 -18.92 17.49 15.85
C VAL A 147 -20.00 17.21 14.81
N ASP A 148 -20.10 15.95 14.39
CA ASP A 148 -21.27 15.49 13.65
C ASP A 148 -22.37 15.01 14.62
N SER A 149 -23.61 14.91 14.15
CA SER A 149 -24.76 14.55 14.99
C SER A 149 -24.67 13.16 15.63
N ALA A 150 -23.87 12.24 15.09
CA ALA A 150 -23.63 10.92 15.66
C ALA A 150 -22.60 10.98 16.81
N ALA A 151 -21.68 11.95 16.74
CA ALA A 151 -20.72 12.24 17.81
C ALA A 151 -21.26 13.19 18.91
N ASP A 152 -22.41 13.83 18.70
CA ASP A 152 -23.13 14.61 19.73
C ASP A 152 -23.87 13.70 20.72
N THR A 153 -23.10 12.94 21.50
CA THR A 153 -23.63 11.96 22.46
C THR A 153 -23.67 12.50 23.89
N PRO A 154 -24.39 11.87 24.84
CA PRO A 154 -24.33 12.24 26.25
C PRO A 154 -22.90 12.24 26.84
N ALA A 155 -21.97 11.44 26.30
CA ALA A 155 -20.59 11.39 26.76
C ALA A 155 -19.79 12.66 26.40
N LEU A 156 -20.13 13.32 25.28
CA LEU A 156 -19.56 14.62 24.89
C LEU A 156 -19.83 15.70 25.97
N HIS A 157 -21.04 15.67 26.54
CA HIS A 157 -21.56 16.63 27.53
C HIS A 157 -21.33 16.22 28.99
N ALA A 158 -20.70 15.07 29.22
CA ALA A 158 -20.45 14.57 30.58
C ALA A 158 -19.52 15.51 31.38
N PRO A 159 -19.56 15.47 32.72
CA PRO A 159 -18.71 16.32 33.57
C PRO A 159 -17.19 16.18 33.33
N ASP A 160 -16.75 15.06 32.76
CA ASP A 160 -15.37 14.77 32.37
C ASP A 160 -15.15 14.72 30.85
N GLY A 161 -16.21 14.93 30.07
CA GLY A 161 -16.21 14.94 28.60
C GLY A 161 -15.51 16.16 28.00
N LEU A 162 -15.36 16.15 26.67
CA LEU A 162 -14.59 17.17 25.94
C LEU A 162 -15.03 18.59 26.28
N LEU A 163 -16.33 18.89 26.30
CA LEU A 163 -16.82 20.24 26.53
C LEU A 163 -16.48 20.76 27.93
N ALA A 164 -16.58 19.90 28.95
CA ALA A 164 -16.18 20.21 30.31
C ALA A 164 -14.65 20.43 30.44
N ARG A 165 -13.85 19.72 29.63
CA ARG A 165 -12.39 19.95 29.57
C ARG A 165 -11.99 21.22 28.83
N LEU A 166 -12.77 21.66 27.84
CA LEU A 166 -12.48 22.90 27.10
C LEU A 166 -12.87 24.16 27.88
N ALA A 167 -14.00 24.13 28.60
CA ALA A 167 -14.60 25.30 29.24
C ALA A 167 -13.64 26.13 30.14
N PRO A 168 -12.73 25.53 30.94
CA PRO A 168 -11.80 26.31 31.79
C PRO A 168 -10.75 27.10 31.01
N HIS A 169 -10.53 26.80 29.73
CA HIS A 169 -9.43 27.33 28.93
C HIS A 169 -9.83 28.46 27.97
N THR A 170 -11.10 28.86 27.97
CA THR A 170 -11.64 29.88 27.06
C THR A 170 -12.77 30.67 27.70
N ASP A 171 -13.10 31.85 27.16
CA ASP A 171 -14.23 32.67 27.66
C ASP A 171 -15.56 32.29 26.98
N ARG A 172 -15.44 31.79 25.75
CA ARG A 172 -16.56 31.41 24.87
C ARG A 172 -16.35 29.99 24.34
N LEU A 173 -17.18 29.05 24.78
CA LEU A 173 -17.24 27.72 24.18
C LEU A 173 -18.53 27.60 23.39
N LEU A 174 -18.42 27.34 22.08
CA LEU A 174 -19.54 27.04 21.21
C LEU A 174 -19.44 25.59 20.72
N LEU A 175 -20.56 24.89 20.73
CA LEU A 175 -20.71 23.59 20.07
C LEU A 175 -21.44 23.81 18.74
N ALA A 176 -20.80 23.42 17.64
CA ALA A 176 -21.41 23.39 16.32
C ALA A 176 -21.59 21.93 15.88
N VAL A 177 -22.85 21.54 15.66
CA VAL A 177 -23.19 20.18 15.25
C VAL A 177 -23.57 20.17 13.77
N VAL A 178 -22.84 19.41 12.96
CA VAL A 178 -23.19 19.15 11.55
C VAL A 178 -23.99 17.85 11.43
N PRO A 179 -24.95 17.73 10.51
CA PRO A 179 -25.69 16.48 10.33
C PRO A 179 -24.77 15.38 9.82
N SER A 180 -24.71 14.24 10.50
CA SER A 180 -24.00 13.06 10.02
C SER A 180 -24.70 12.52 8.77
N HIS A 181 -23.91 12.22 7.73
CA HIS A 181 -24.47 11.68 6.52
C HIS A 181 -24.90 10.23 6.73
N VAL A 182 -26.20 9.98 6.60
CA VAL A 182 -26.74 8.63 6.55
C VAL A 182 -26.99 8.31 5.07
N PRO A 183 -26.22 7.41 4.45
CA PRO A 183 -26.50 6.99 3.09
C PRO A 183 -27.90 6.36 3.05
N PRO A 184 -28.73 6.66 2.04
CA PRO A 184 -30.03 6.02 1.92
C PRO A 184 -29.84 4.49 1.80
N PRO A 185 -30.76 3.68 2.37
CA PRO A 185 -30.73 2.23 2.15
C PRO A 185 -30.78 1.97 0.63
N PRO A 186 -30.15 0.89 0.12
CA PRO A 186 -30.11 0.62 -1.31
C PRO A 186 -31.53 0.38 -1.82
N THR A 187 -32.17 1.43 -2.33
CA THR A 187 -33.44 1.34 -3.04
C THR A 187 -33.14 0.97 -4.49
N ALA A 188 -33.68 -0.17 -4.91
CA ALA A 188 -33.73 -0.56 -6.31
C ALA A 188 -34.32 0.58 -7.16
N THR A 189 -33.57 0.94 -8.21
CA THR A 189 -34.04 1.64 -9.41
C THR A 189 -34.71 3.01 -9.22
N ALA A 190 -33.94 4.09 -9.39
CA ALA A 190 -34.43 5.34 -10.01
C ALA A 190 -33.27 6.11 -10.68
N PRO A 191 -33.46 6.70 -11.87
CA PRO A 191 -32.36 7.17 -12.72
C PRO A 191 -31.89 8.59 -12.33
N VAL A 192 -30.57 8.80 -12.35
CA VAL A 192 -29.93 10.11 -12.16
C VAL A 192 -29.81 10.81 -13.51
N PRO A 193 -30.09 12.13 -13.64
CA PRO A 193 -30.06 12.82 -14.91
C PRO A 193 -28.64 13.02 -15.46
N GLU A 194 -28.50 12.76 -16.75
CA GLU A 194 -27.29 12.93 -17.55
C GLU A 194 -26.62 14.29 -17.40
N ARG A 195 -25.31 14.28 -17.13
CA ARG A 195 -24.31 15.13 -17.80
C ARG A 195 -22.92 14.51 -17.66
N GLN A 196 -22.55 13.79 -18.73
CA GLN A 196 -21.18 13.44 -19.17
C GLN A 196 -20.31 12.57 -18.23
N ALA A 197 -20.89 11.50 -17.71
CA ALA A 197 -20.13 10.28 -17.37
C ALA A 197 -20.27 9.27 -18.54
N PRO A 198 -19.26 8.45 -18.87
CA PRO A 198 -19.42 7.38 -19.85
C PRO A 198 -20.55 6.42 -19.41
N SER A 199 -21.31 5.93 -20.40
CA SER A 199 -22.57 5.19 -20.26
C SER A 199 -22.54 4.01 -19.26
N MET A 200 -23.52 3.95 -18.34
CA MET A 200 -23.81 2.83 -17.42
C MET A 200 -24.47 1.61 -18.11
N HIS A 201 -24.10 1.36 -19.36
CA HIS A 201 -24.24 0.08 -20.05
C HIS A 201 -22.92 -0.28 -20.74
N GLN A 202 -21.80 0.03 -20.08
CA GLN A 202 -20.57 -0.63 -20.43
C GLN A 202 -20.58 -2.01 -19.77
N PRO A 203 -20.24 -3.08 -20.51
CA PRO A 203 -19.84 -4.32 -19.86
C PRO A 203 -18.75 -4.01 -18.83
N PRO A 204 -18.55 -4.87 -17.80
CA PRO A 204 -17.39 -4.73 -16.94
C PRO A 204 -16.14 -4.50 -17.81
N PRO A 205 -15.24 -3.57 -17.46
CA PRO A 205 -14.15 -3.18 -18.34
C PRO A 205 -13.41 -4.43 -18.81
N GLU A 206 -13.40 -4.62 -20.13
CA GLU A 206 -12.64 -5.72 -20.75
C GLU A 206 -11.19 -5.64 -20.24
N PRO A 207 -10.57 -6.76 -19.89
CA PRO A 207 -9.18 -6.77 -19.44
C PRO A 207 -8.30 -6.04 -20.45
N LEU A 208 -7.43 -5.14 -19.96
CA LEU A 208 -6.47 -4.48 -20.83
C LEU A 208 -5.50 -5.51 -21.42
N ARG A 209 -5.01 -5.28 -22.63
CA ARG A 209 -4.16 -6.24 -23.37
C ARG A 209 -3.06 -5.53 -24.14
N GLY A 210 -2.01 -6.28 -24.48
CA GLY A 210 -0.99 -5.79 -25.42
C GLY A 210 -1.50 -5.72 -26.87
N PRO A 211 -0.87 -4.93 -27.74
CA PRO A 211 0.24 -4.01 -27.46
C PRO A 211 -0.23 -2.68 -26.84
N ALA A 212 -1.54 -2.52 -26.62
CA ALA A 212 -2.09 -1.25 -26.15
C ALA A 212 -1.64 -0.91 -24.73
N PHE A 213 -1.63 -1.88 -23.82
CA PHE A 213 -1.32 -1.67 -22.40
C PHE A 213 -0.10 -2.45 -21.90
N SER A 214 0.46 -3.38 -22.66
CA SER A 214 1.64 -4.15 -22.25
C SER A 214 2.39 -4.63 -23.48
N SER A 215 3.67 -4.97 -23.34
CA SER A 215 4.44 -5.61 -24.39
C SER A 215 4.22 -7.13 -24.52
N TYR A 216 3.53 -7.76 -23.56
CA TYR A 216 3.08 -9.15 -23.75
C TYR A 216 2.04 -9.24 -24.87
N ALA A 217 1.98 -10.39 -25.54
CA ALA A 217 0.96 -10.64 -26.55
C ALA A 217 -0.45 -10.51 -25.96
N PRO A 218 -1.45 -10.06 -26.73
CA PRO A 218 -2.83 -9.91 -26.24
C PRO A 218 -3.41 -11.20 -25.64
N ASP A 219 -3.00 -12.36 -26.15
CA ASP A 219 -3.46 -13.67 -25.70
C ASP A 219 -2.66 -14.22 -24.51
N ASP A 220 -1.53 -13.60 -24.16
CA ASP A 220 -0.68 -14.08 -23.07
C ASP A 220 -1.26 -13.70 -21.70
N VAL A 221 -1.87 -12.53 -21.55
CA VAL A 221 -2.45 -12.06 -20.28
C VAL A 221 -3.53 -10.99 -20.50
N GLY A 222 -4.63 -11.07 -19.75
CA GLY A 222 -5.58 -9.97 -19.56
C GLY A 222 -5.29 -9.22 -18.26
N TRP A 223 -5.13 -7.91 -18.32
CA TRP A 223 -4.85 -7.09 -17.14
C TRP A 223 -6.17 -6.56 -16.55
N LEU A 224 -6.50 -6.99 -15.33
CA LEU A 224 -7.60 -6.45 -14.55
C LEU A 224 -7.09 -5.23 -13.77
N LEU A 225 -6.72 -4.20 -14.52
CA LEU A 225 -6.13 -2.96 -14.04
C LEU A 225 -6.66 -1.77 -14.84
N GLN A 226 -6.54 -0.56 -14.28
CA GLN A 226 -6.73 0.68 -15.02
C GLN A 226 -5.44 1.17 -15.68
N ASP A 227 -5.56 1.82 -16.84
CA ASP A 227 -4.42 2.43 -17.54
C ASP A 227 -4.12 3.84 -17.01
N PHE A 228 -3.07 3.96 -16.19
CA PHE A 228 -2.57 5.23 -15.67
C PHE A 228 -1.35 5.76 -16.43
N SER A 229 -1.04 5.25 -17.62
CA SER A 229 0.13 5.69 -18.41
C SER A 229 0.18 7.20 -18.65
N HIS A 230 -0.98 7.86 -18.70
CA HIS A 230 -1.13 9.30 -18.90
C HIS A 230 -1.03 10.12 -17.60
N VAL A 231 -1.00 9.47 -16.43
CA VAL A 231 -0.98 10.13 -15.12
C VAL A 231 0.46 10.29 -14.64
N THR A 232 0.82 11.48 -14.16
CA THR A 232 2.12 11.71 -13.51
C THR A 232 2.11 11.08 -12.12
N LEU A 233 2.85 9.97 -11.96
CA LEU A 233 2.91 9.19 -10.71
C LEU A 233 4.34 9.03 -10.19
N GLU A 234 5.32 9.29 -11.05
CA GLU A 234 6.74 9.19 -10.79
C GLU A 234 7.21 10.38 -9.95
N ALA A 235 7.80 10.10 -8.79
CA ALA A 235 8.42 11.10 -7.93
C ALA A 235 9.85 10.68 -7.54
N PRO A 236 10.78 11.65 -7.35
CA PRO A 236 12.13 11.36 -6.87
C PRO A 236 12.14 10.57 -5.56
N THR A 237 13.14 9.71 -5.37
CA THR A 237 13.24 8.81 -4.20
C THR A 237 13.21 9.57 -2.87
N GLU A 238 13.88 10.72 -2.78
CA GLU A 238 13.96 11.52 -1.55
C GLU A 238 12.59 12.10 -1.13
N GLU A 239 11.81 12.62 -2.09
CA GLU A 239 10.46 13.14 -1.85
C GLU A 239 9.48 12.03 -1.44
N ARG A 240 9.65 10.82 -1.99
CA ARG A 240 8.84 9.65 -1.62
C ARG A 240 9.16 9.14 -0.23
N GLU A 241 10.44 9.11 0.16
CA GLU A 241 10.84 8.70 1.51
C GLU A 241 10.31 9.67 2.57
N GLU A 242 10.31 10.98 2.30
CA GLU A 242 9.74 12.01 3.18
C GLU A 242 8.21 11.88 3.32
N ALA A 243 7.48 11.68 2.22
CA ALA A 243 6.02 11.51 2.24
C ALA A 243 5.56 10.22 2.94
N ILE A 244 6.33 9.14 2.80
CA ILE A 244 6.04 7.85 3.47
C ILE A 244 6.39 7.93 4.97
N GLN A 245 7.53 8.53 5.33
CA GLN A 245 7.97 8.63 6.74
C GLN A 245 7.14 9.62 7.56
N SER A 246 6.57 10.66 6.93
CA SER A 246 5.65 11.60 7.57
C SER A 246 4.22 11.05 7.72
N GLY A 247 3.94 9.83 7.24
CA GLY A 247 2.62 9.21 7.26
C GLY A 247 1.62 9.79 6.26
N GLY A 248 2.07 10.66 5.35
CA GLY A 248 1.23 11.35 4.38
C GLY A 248 0.93 10.56 3.09
N ALA A 249 1.67 9.48 2.80
CA ALA A 249 1.46 8.66 1.61
C ALA A 249 1.87 7.18 1.80
N HIS A 250 1.14 6.26 1.15
CA HIS A 250 1.53 4.85 1.06
C HIS A 250 2.44 4.59 -0.15
N TYR A 251 3.30 3.56 -0.12
CA TYR A 251 4.25 3.29 -1.23
C TYR A 251 3.55 2.99 -2.58
N ALA A 252 2.27 2.59 -2.53
CA ALA A 252 1.42 2.28 -3.67
C ALA A 252 0.72 3.51 -4.27
N GLU A 253 0.87 4.69 -3.67
CA GLU A 253 0.27 5.94 -4.14
C GLU A 253 1.20 6.72 -5.10
N SER A 254 2.49 6.32 -5.19
CA SER A 254 3.48 6.90 -6.11
C SER A 254 4.46 5.85 -6.64
N LEU A 255 4.90 6.04 -7.88
CA LEU A 255 5.90 5.19 -8.52
C LEU A 255 7.30 5.80 -8.39
N PRO A 256 8.35 5.01 -8.15
CA PRO A 256 9.72 5.46 -8.35
C PRO A 256 9.96 5.61 -9.85
N VAL A 257 10.86 6.51 -10.22
CA VAL A 257 11.41 6.54 -11.58
C VAL A 257 12.01 5.16 -11.89
N GLU A 258 11.61 4.59 -13.02
CA GLU A 258 12.06 3.27 -13.42
C GLU A 258 13.56 3.29 -13.74
N TYR A 259 14.32 2.38 -13.12
CA TYR A 259 15.76 2.31 -13.32
C TYR A 259 16.04 1.71 -14.70
N GLN A 260 16.71 2.48 -15.57
CA GLN A 260 17.22 1.95 -16.82
C GLN A 260 18.56 1.24 -16.58
N PRO A 261 18.66 -0.06 -16.87
CA PRO A 261 19.87 -0.84 -16.65
C PRO A 261 21.00 -0.42 -17.58
N SER A 262 22.23 -0.36 -17.06
CA SER A 262 23.44 -0.18 -17.87
C SER A 262 23.66 -1.37 -18.81
N GLU A 263 24.46 -1.20 -19.87
CA GLU A 263 24.83 -2.29 -20.78
C GLU A 263 25.46 -3.47 -20.03
N GLU A 264 26.38 -3.21 -19.11
CA GLU A 264 26.99 -4.23 -18.23
C GLU A 264 25.94 -5.03 -17.44
N TYR A 265 24.87 -4.38 -16.99
CA TYR A 265 23.80 -5.04 -16.26
C TYR A 265 22.88 -5.86 -17.18
N GLN A 266 22.67 -5.42 -18.42
CA GLN A 266 21.96 -6.21 -19.42
C GLN A 266 22.77 -7.45 -19.82
N GLU A 267 24.09 -7.37 -19.90
CA GLU A 267 24.97 -8.53 -20.11
C GLU A 267 24.88 -9.52 -18.95
N LEU A 268 24.90 -9.04 -17.71
CA LEU A 268 24.69 -9.89 -16.54
C LEU A 268 23.33 -10.59 -16.58
N PHE A 269 22.28 -9.89 -17.01
CA PHE A 269 20.96 -10.48 -17.22
C PHE A 269 20.98 -11.58 -18.29
N ARG A 270 21.57 -11.33 -19.46
CA ARG A 270 21.65 -12.32 -20.54
C ARG A 270 22.41 -13.57 -20.11
N ALA A 271 23.55 -13.39 -19.45
CA ALA A 271 24.33 -14.50 -18.89
C ALA A 271 23.52 -15.29 -17.84
N ALA A 272 22.82 -14.60 -16.93
CA ALA A 272 21.96 -15.24 -15.95
C ALA A 272 20.80 -16.01 -16.61
N LEU A 273 20.20 -15.45 -17.66
CA LEU A 273 19.14 -16.12 -18.42
C LEU A 273 19.66 -17.37 -19.12
N ASP A 274 20.77 -17.28 -19.84
CA ASP A 274 21.35 -18.41 -20.58
C ASP A 274 21.69 -19.60 -19.67
N THR A 275 22.19 -19.29 -18.46
CA THR A 275 22.60 -20.28 -17.46
C THR A 275 21.44 -20.86 -16.65
N SER A 276 20.34 -20.13 -16.50
CA SER A 276 19.21 -20.54 -15.66
C SER A 276 17.95 -20.96 -16.44
N ALA A 277 17.88 -20.72 -17.77
CA ALA A 277 16.69 -20.95 -18.58
C ALA A 277 16.12 -22.37 -18.44
N ALA A 278 16.95 -23.41 -18.51
CA ALA A 278 16.51 -24.80 -18.36
C ALA A 278 15.98 -25.07 -16.94
N ARG A 279 16.67 -24.55 -15.90
CA ARG A 279 16.23 -24.68 -14.50
C ARG A 279 14.88 -24.01 -14.26
N ILE A 280 14.66 -22.84 -14.86
CA ILE A 280 13.38 -22.12 -14.81
C ILE A 280 12.30 -22.88 -15.58
N ALA A 281 12.60 -23.37 -16.78
CA ALA A 281 11.67 -24.17 -17.57
C ALA A 281 11.20 -25.42 -16.81
N ARG A 282 12.12 -26.13 -16.14
CA ARG A 282 11.80 -27.26 -15.27
C ARG A 282 10.88 -26.84 -14.14
N ALA A 283 11.20 -25.75 -13.43
CA ALA A 283 10.34 -25.23 -12.36
C ALA A 283 8.95 -24.80 -12.85
N VAL A 284 8.85 -24.19 -14.03
CA VAL A 284 7.58 -23.84 -14.69
C VAL A 284 6.75 -25.09 -14.98
N GLY A 285 7.36 -26.11 -15.58
CA GLY A 285 6.67 -27.36 -15.86
C GLY A 285 6.18 -28.02 -14.58
N THR A 286 7.05 -28.16 -13.59
CA THR A 286 6.73 -28.77 -12.30
C THR A 286 5.56 -28.08 -11.60
N VAL A 287 5.55 -26.74 -11.51
CA VAL A 287 4.43 -26.03 -10.86
C VAL A 287 3.14 -26.13 -11.69
N THR A 288 3.24 -26.11 -13.02
CA THR A 288 2.07 -26.21 -13.92
C THR A 288 1.42 -27.58 -13.82
N GLU A 289 2.19 -28.66 -13.91
CA GLU A 289 1.70 -30.03 -13.77
C GLU A 289 1.13 -30.29 -12.37
N THR A 290 1.75 -29.75 -11.33
CA THR A 290 1.23 -29.84 -9.96
C THR A 290 -0.13 -29.15 -9.84
N VAL A 291 -0.28 -27.95 -10.41
CA VAL A 291 -1.57 -27.23 -10.44
C VAL A 291 -2.63 -28.04 -11.22
N LEU A 292 -2.29 -28.55 -12.40
CA LEU A 292 -3.22 -29.35 -13.23
C LEU A 292 -3.65 -30.64 -12.54
N ALA A 293 -2.78 -31.26 -11.74
CA ALA A 293 -3.07 -32.49 -11.02
C ALA A 293 -3.94 -32.27 -9.76
N GLU A 294 -3.77 -31.13 -9.07
CA GLU A 294 -4.42 -30.89 -7.77
C GLU A 294 -5.66 -30.01 -7.83
N ARG A 295 -5.81 -29.23 -8.90
CA ARG A 295 -6.87 -28.24 -9.04
C ARG A 295 -7.85 -28.66 -10.13
N SER A 296 -8.67 -27.72 -10.56
CA SER A 296 -9.61 -27.88 -11.67
C SER A 296 -8.91 -28.42 -12.92
N PRO A 297 -9.59 -29.24 -13.74
CA PRO A 297 -9.08 -29.65 -15.06
C PRO A 297 -8.89 -28.47 -16.02
N ARG A 298 -9.39 -27.28 -15.70
CA ARG A 298 -9.23 -26.05 -16.49
C ARG A 298 -9.00 -24.85 -15.55
N PRO A 299 -7.82 -24.75 -14.91
CA PRO A 299 -7.56 -23.67 -13.96
C PRO A 299 -7.54 -22.31 -14.67
N VAL A 300 -7.99 -21.28 -13.96
CA VAL A 300 -7.89 -19.87 -14.33
C VAL A 300 -6.68 -19.28 -13.62
N LEU A 301 -5.61 -19.02 -14.37
CA LEU A 301 -4.38 -18.48 -13.81
C LEU A 301 -4.56 -17.00 -13.48
N VAL A 302 -4.29 -16.61 -12.24
CA VAL A 302 -4.39 -15.22 -11.78
C VAL A 302 -3.05 -14.78 -11.20
N SER A 303 -2.24 -14.11 -12.01
CA SER A 303 -0.94 -13.59 -11.60
C SER A 303 -1.07 -12.38 -10.69
N LEU A 304 -0.34 -12.41 -9.57
CA LEU A 304 -0.15 -11.24 -8.74
C LEU A 304 0.84 -10.30 -9.42
N ALA A 305 0.34 -9.14 -9.84
CA ALA A 305 1.16 -8.17 -10.54
C ALA A 305 2.26 -7.62 -9.62
N ARG A 306 3.53 -7.59 -10.03
CA ARG A 306 4.03 -7.84 -11.38
C ARG A 306 4.81 -9.16 -11.51
N ALA A 307 5.38 -9.64 -10.41
CA ALA A 307 6.35 -10.74 -10.44
C ALA A 307 5.72 -12.10 -10.85
N GLY A 308 4.42 -12.29 -10.61
CA GLY A 308 3.69 -13.47 -11.07
C GLY A 308 3.44 -13.50 -12.57
N THR A 309 3.32 -12.35 -13.24
CA THR A 309 2.86 -12.28 -14.64
C THR A 309 3.72 -13.09 -15.61
N PRO A 310 5.07 -12.96 -15.64
CA PRO A 310 5.89 -13.80 -16.51
C PRO A 310 5.70 -15.29 -16.24
N VAL A 311 5.48 -15.68 -14.97
CA VAL A 311 5.26 -17.07 -14.57
C VAL A 311 3.92 -17.58 -15.08
N GLY A 312 2.83 -16.82 -14.92
CA GLY A 312 1.52 -17.19 -15.46
C GLY A 312 1.53 -17.35 -16.98
N VAL A 313 2.27 -16.49 -17.71
CA VAL A 313 2.46 -16.65 -19.16
C VAL A 313 3.22 -17.94 -19.47
N LEU A 314 4.30 -18.23 -18.75
CA LEU A 314 5.09 -19.45 -18.95
C LEU A 314 4.30 -20.72 -18.60
N MET A 315 3.49 -20.71 -17.54
CA MET A 315 2.60 -21.82 -17.18
C MET A 315 1.58 -22.08 -18.28
N ARG A 316 0.98 -21.02 -18.85
CA ARG A 316 0.06 -21.16 -19.99
C ARG A 316 0.77 -21.74 -21.23
N ARG A 317 1.99 -21.26 -21.54
CA ARG A 317 2.79 -21.79 -22.65
C ARG A 317 3.15 -23.27 -22.42
N TRP A 318 3.48 -23.66 -21.19
CA TRP A 318 3.75 -25.06 -20.83
C TRP A 318 2.50 -25.93 -21.01
N ALA A 319 1.36 -25.52 -20.45
CA ALA A 319 0.10 -26.25 -20.58
C ALA A 319 -0.31 -26.44 -22.05
N ARG A 320 -0.07 -25.44 -22.90
CA ARG A 320 -0.27 -25.56 -24.35
C ARG A 320 0.73 -26.52 -25.00
N HIS A 321 2.00 -26.46 -24.61
CA HIS A 321 3.05 -27.34 -25.14
C HIS A 321 2.84 -28.81 -24.77
N ALA A 322 2.62 -29.10 -23.49
CA ALA A 322 2.52 -30.46 -22.95
C ALA A 322 1.14 -31.10 -23.20
N HIS A 323 0.06 -30.32 -23.13
CA HIS A 323 -1.32 -30.84 -23.13
C HIS A 323 -2.23 -30.25 -24.21
N GLY A 324 -1.75 -29.28 -25.00
CA GLY A 324 -2.60 -28.56 -25.95
C GLY A 324 -3.69 -27.70 -25.29
N LEU A 325 -3.57 -27.43 -23.99
CA LEU A 325 -4.55 -26.66 -23.23
C LEU A 325 -4.35 -25.16 -23.41
N ASP A 326 -5.46 -24.43 -23.56
CA ASP A 326 -5.47 -22.98 -23.53
C ASP A 326 -6.10 -22.51 -22.21
N LEU A 327 -5.24 -22.13 -21.26
CA LEU A 327 -5.67 -21.70 -19.93
C LEU A 327 -5.98 -20.19 -19.93
N PRO A 328 -7.12 -19.75 -19.38
CA PRO A 328 -7.35 -18.33 -19.12
C PRO A 328 -6.27 -17.79 -18.17
N HIS A 329 -5.75 -16.59 -18.47
CA HIS A 329 -4.74 -15.96 -17.65
C HIS A 329 -5.01 -14.46 -17.48
N TYR A 330 -5.08 -14.03 -16.23
CA TYR A 330 -5.27 -12.64 -15.83
C TYR A 330 -4.19 -12.17 -14.88
N ALA A 331 -3.96 -10.86 -14.82
CA ALA A 331 -3.10 -10.23 -13.82
C ALA A 331 -3.91 -9.25 -12.97
N VAL A 332 -3.75 -9.35 -11.65
CA VAL A 332 -4.48 -8.53 -10.65
C VAL A 332 -3.51 -7.81 -9.73
N SER A 333 -3.99 -6.73 -9.11
CA SER A 333 -3.21 -6.02 -8.09
C SER A 333 -3.40 -6.64 -6.71
N ILE A 334 -2.29 -6.73 -5.96
CA ILE A 334 -2.29 -6.89 -4.51
C ILE A 334 -1.28 -5.91 -3.93
N VAL A 335 -1.67 -5.21 -2.86
CA VAL A 335 -0.84 -4.20 -2.21
C VAL A 335 -0.71 -4.58 -0.74
N ARG A 336 0.52 -4.84 -0.30
CA ARG A 336 0.81 -5.23 1.09
C ARG A 336 0.27 -4.17 2.07
N GLY A 337 -0.47 -4.62 3.08
CA GLY A 337 -1.11 -3.76 4.07
C GLY A 337 -2.35 -3.02 3.57
N ARG A 338 -2.78 -3.27 2.32
CA ARG A 338 -4.01 -2.72 1.72
C ARG A 338 -4.89 -3.81 1.13
N GLY A 339 -4.39 -5.04 0.95
CA GLY A 339 -5.13 -6.17 0.40
C GLY A 339 -5.10 -6.27 -1.13
N ILE A 340 -5.93 -7.19 -1.62
CA ILE A 340 -6.11 -7.50 -3.04
C ILE A 340 -7.18 -6.60 -3.66
N ASP A 341 -7.07 -6.38 -4.97
CA ASP A 341 -8.08 -5.66 -5.76
C ASP A 341 -9.44 -6.41 -5.74
N THR A 342 -10.37 -5.87 -4.97
CA THR A 342 -11.70 -6.47 -4.78
C THR A 342 -12.60 -6.31 -6.00
N ALA A 343 -12.38 -5.30 -6.84
CA ALA A 343 -13.10 -5.16 -8.09
C ALA A 343 -12.65 -6.26 -9.08
N ALA A 344 -11.35 -6.55 -9.12
CA ALA A 344 -10.82 -7.66 -9.92
C ALA A 344 -11.35 -9.03 -9.44
N LEU A 345 -11.47 -9.25 -8.12
CA LEU A 345 -12.08 -10.49 -7.59
C LEU A 345 -13.55 -10.64 -7.99
N ARG A 346 -14.35 -9.57 -7.90
CA ARG A 346 -15.75 -9.62 -8.37
C ARG A 346 -15.82 -9.93 -9.85
N TRP A 347 -14.97 -9.28 -10.66
CA TRP A 347 -14.88 -9.57 -12.08
C TRP A 347 -14.56 -11.05 -12.34
N LEU A 348 -13.58 -11.62 -11.62
CA LEU A 348 -13.23 -13.03 -11.75
C LEU A 348 -14.41 -13.94 -11.40
N ALA A 349 -15.12 -13.68 -10.31
CA ALA A 349 -16.30 -14.45 -9.89
C ALA A 349 -17.49 -14.32 -10.86
N ASP A 350 -17.62 -13.19 -11.54
CA ASP A 350 -18.68 -12.96 -12.54
C ASP A 350 -18.41 -13.69 -13.87
N HIS A 351 -17.14 -14.02 -14.17
CA HIS A 351 -16.73 -14.60 -15.46
C HIS A 351 -16.22 -16.04 -15.37
N HIS A 352 -15.80 -16.49 -14.19
CA HIS A 352 -15.22 -17.80 -13.93
C HIS A 352 -15.75 -18.36 -12.61
N ASP A 353 -15.64 -19.67 -12.43
CA ASP A 353 -15.86 -20.27 -11.10
C ASP A 353 -14.69 -19.87 -10.18
N PRO A 354 -14.93 -19.21 -9.03
CA PRO A 354 -13.88 -18.88 -8.07
C PRO A 354 -13.03 -20.08 -7.62
N ALA A 355 -13.60 -21.29 -7.61
CA ALA A 355 -12.88 -22.51 -7.24
C ALA A 355 -11.86 -22.95 -8.31
N ASP A 356 -11.99 -22.47 -9.55
CA ASP A 356 -11.04 -22.73 -10.64
C ASP A 356 -9.85 -21.74 -10.62
N VAL A 357 -9.92 -20.67 -9.83
CA VAL A 357 -8.90 -19.63 -9.77
C VAL A 357 -7.66 -20.12 -9.03
N VAL A 358 -6.49 -19.94 -9.67
CA VAL A 358 -5.19 -20.25 -9.09
C VAL A 358 -4.33 -19.00 -9.09
N PHE A 359 -4.04 -18.47 -7.90
CA PHE A 359 -3.15 -17.33 -7.76
C PHE A 359 -1.69 -17.72 -8.01
N VAL A 360 -0.97 -16.91 -8.79
CA VAL A 360 0.41 -17.19 -9.23
C VAL A 360 1.35 -16.04 -8.86
N ASP A 361 2.52 -16.35 -8.30
CA ASP A 361 3.60 -15.38 -8.08
C ASP A 361 4.99 -15.95 -8.44
N GLY A 362 5.97 -15.07 -8.57
CA GLY A 362 7.31 -15.42 -9.03
C GLY A 362 8.20 -16.06 -7.98
N TRP A 363 8.21 -15.53 -6.76
CA TRP A 363 9.18 -15.97 -5.75
C TRP A 363 8.71 -15.62 -4.34
N THR A 364 8.90 -16.53 -3.37
CA THR A 364 8.58 -16.28 -1.96
C THR A 364 9.72 -16.70 -1.03
N GLY A 365 10.38 -15.71 -0.42
CA GLY A 365 11.45 -15.98 0.55
C GLY A 365 10.95 -16.18 1.97
N LYS A 366 10.04 -15.33 2.45
CA LYS A 366 9.53 -15.40 3.83
C LYS A 366 7.99 -15.44 3.92
N GLY A 367 7.31 -15.68 2.81
CA GLY A 367 5.85 -15.84 2.78
C GLY A 367 5.05 -14.55 3.05
N ALA A 368 5.63 -13.37 2.78
CA ALA A 368 4.93 -12.11 3.01
C ALA A 368 3.67 -11.98 2.13
N ILE A 369 3.78 -12.28 0.83
CA ILE A 369 2.63 -12.27 -0.09
C ILE A 369 1.69 -13.44 0.20
N THR A 370 2.21 -14.60 0.59
CA THR A 370 1.38 -15.75 1.00
C THR A 370 0.43 -15.37 2.14
N ARG A 371 0.91 -14.67 3.18
CA ARG A 371 0.05 -14.19 4.27
C ARG A 371 -0.91 -13.10 3.82
N GLU A 372 -0.41 -12.10 3.09
CA GLU A 372 -1.24 -11.01 2.59
C GLU A 372 -2.40 -11.52 1.73
N LEU A 373 -2.15 -12.48 0.85
CA LEU A 373 -3.18 -13.07 0.01
C LEU A 373 -4.21 -13.83 0.85
N SER A 374 -3.78 -14.67 1.79
CA SER A 374 -4.69 -15.38 2.70
C SER A 374 -5.56 -14.42 3.51
N ASP A 375 -4.98 -13.35 4.05
CA ASP A 375 -5.71 -12.34 4.82
C ASP A 375 -6.69 -11.57 3.92
N ALA A 376 -6.26 -11.20 2.71
CA ALA A 376 -7.08 -10.47 1.74
C ALA A 376 -8.25 -11.29 1.18
N LEU A 377 -8.10 -12.62 1.11
CA LEU A 377 -9.13 -13.54 0.64
C LEU A 377 -10.04 -14.08 1.75
N ALA A 378 -9.75 -13.83 3.03
CA ALA A 378 -10.61 -14.26 4.13
C ALA A 378 -12.09 -13.84 3.99
N PRO A 379 -12.45 -12.66 3.41
CA PRO A 379 -13.84 -12.31 3.12
C PRO A 379 -14.47 -13.00 1.90
N TYR A 380 -13.69 -13.73 1.10
CA TYR A 380 -14.07 -14.35 -0.17
C TYR A 380 -13.84 -15.87 -0.15
N PRO A 381 -14.62 -16.62 0.63
CA PRO A 381 -14.36 -18.04 0.91
C PRO A 381 -14.48 -18.96 -0.31
N ASP A 382 -15.06 -18.47 -1.41
CA ASP A 382 -15.17 -19.23 -2.67
C ASP A 382 -13.84 -19.32 -3.42
N PHE A 383 -12.88 -18.43 -3.11
CA PHE A 383 -11.53 -18.46 -3.67
C PHE A 383 -10.60 -19.29 -2.78
N ASP A 384 -9.81 -20.19 -3.37
CA ASP A 384 -8.74 -20.90 -2.66
C ASP A 384 -7.57 -19.93 -2.39
N PRO A 385 -7.19 -19.67 -1.12
CA PRO A 385 -6.12 -18.73 -0.81
C PRO A 385 -4.71 -19.28 -1.07
N ARG A 386 -4.58 -20.55 -1.46
CA ARG A 386 -3.27 -21.16 -1.76
C ARG A 386 -2.69 -20.59 -3.04
N ILE A 387 -1.49 -20.04 -2.92
CA ILE A 387 -0.73 -19.46 -4.02
C ILE A 387 0.24 -20.48 -4.62
N ALA A 388 0.31 -20.54 -5.94
CA ALA A 388 1.34 -21.26 -6.69
C ALA A 388 2.52 -20.32 -6.98
N VAL A 389 3.74 -20.78 -6.74
CA VAL A 389 4.94 -19.94 -6.97
C VAL A 389 6.00 -20.67 -7.77
N LEU A 390 6.74 -19.96 -8.63
CA LEU A 390 7.83 -20.59 -9.37
C LEU A 390 8.94 -21.08 -8.43
N VAL A 391 9.32 -20.26 -7.44
CA VAL A 391 10.45 -20.54 -6.54
C VAL A 391 10.08 -20.20 -5.08
N ASP A 392 10.23 -21.15 -4.17
CA ASP A 392 9.97 -20.96 -2.73
C ASP A 392 11.09 -21.54 -1.86
N PRO A 393 12.22 -20.81 -1.71
CA PRO A 393 13.27 -21.20 -0.79
C PRO A 393 12.85 -21.01 0.68
N GLY A 394 11.76 -20.29 0.93
CA GLY A 394 11.22 -20.03 2.27
C GLY A 394 10.44 -21.18 2.89
N ARG A 395 10.02 -22.16 2.08
CA ARG A 395 9.08 -23.22 2.46
C ARG A 395 7.76 -22.67 3.00
N CYS A 396 7.19 -21.71 2.29
CA CYS A 396 6.01 -20.93 2.68
C CYS A 396 4.70 -21.40 2.00
N VAL A 397 4.77 -22.15 0.90
CA VAL A 397 3.61 -22.64 0.13
C VAL A 397 3.70 -24.14 -0.14
N ASP A 398 2.57 -24.78 -0.46
CA ASP A 398 2.52 -26.21 -0.82
C ASP A 398 2.70 -26.45 -2.33
N THR A 399 2.39 -25.45 -3.16
CA THR A 399 2.42 -25.53 -4.63
C THR A 399 3.55 -24.68 -5.18
N TYR A 400 4.63 -25.31 -5.63
CA TYR A 400 5.84 -24.61 -6.06
C TYR A 400 6.56 -25.33 -7.20
N GLY A 401 7.34 -24.59 -7.98
CA GLY A 401 8.21 -25.16 -9.02
C GLY A 401 9.51 -25.74 -8.46
N THR A 402 10.16 -25.01 -7.55
CA THR A 402 11.37 -25.48 -6.86
C THR A 402 11.57 -24.82 -5.49
N ARG A 403 12.35 -25.49 -4.62
CA ARG A 403 12.84 -24.97 -3.32
C ARG A 403 14.22 -24.34 -3.40
N ASP A 404 14.84 -24.39 -4.57
CA ASP A 404 16.16 -23.84 -4.78
C ASP A 404 16.19 -22.32 -4.66
N ASP A 405 17.32 -21.76 -4.24
CA ASP A 405 17.52 -20.31 -4.17
C ASP A 405 18.60 -19.88 -5.16
N PHE A 406 18.14 -19.40 -6.32
CA PHE A 406 18.99 -18.90 -7.41
C PHE A 406 18.39 -17.62 -8.01
N LEU A 407 19.16 -16.94 -8.87
CA LEU A 407 18.69 -15.73 -9.53
C LEU A 407 17.66 -16.08 -10.61
N VAL A 408 16.40 -15.71 -10.39
CA VAL A 408 15.41 -15.66 -11.46
C VAL A 408 15.58 -14.32 -12.20
N PRO A 409 15.95 -14.29 -13.49
CA PRO A 409 16.30 -13.06 -14.19
C PRO A 409 15.18 -12.00 -14.22
N SER A 410 13.91 -12.41 -14.14
CA SER A 410 12.77 -11.49 -14.02
C SER A 410 12.84 -10.62 -12.76
N ALA A 411 13.64 -10.99 -11.76
CA ALA A 411 13.86 -10.20 -10.57
C ALA A 411 14.77 -8.97 -10.78
N CYS A 412 15.58 -8.99 -11.85
CA CYS A 412 16.66 -8.03 -12.13
C CYS A 412 16.17 -6.73 -12.78
N LEU A 413 15.39 -6.83 -13.86
CA LEU A 413 15.16 -5.72 -14.78
C LEU A 413 13.79 -5.01 -14.63
N ASN A 414 13.08 -5.24 -13.54
CA ASN A 414 11.79 -4.60 -13.29
C ASN A 414 10.80 -4.71 -14.47
N SER A 415 10.39 -3.58 -15.05
CA SER A 415 9.33 -3.51 -16.05
C SER A 415 9.82 -4.02 -17.40
N THR A 416 11.10 -3.84 -17.72
CA THR A 416 11.70 -4.27 -18.98
C THR A 416 11.91 -5.77 -19.10
N VAL A 417 11.48 -6.56 -18.12
CA VAL A 417 11.35 -8.03 -18.22
C VAL A 417 9.98 -8.50 -17.73
N SER A 418 9.03 -7.57 -17.61
CA SER A 418 7.72 -7.84 -17.04
C SER A 418 6.61 -7.05 -17.75
N GLY A 419 6.64 -7.05 -19.07
CA GLY A 419 5.59 -6.52 -19.92
C GLY A 419 5.55 -4.99 -20.00
N LEU A 420 6.63 -4.30 -19.59
CA LEU A 420 6.75 -2.85 -19.41
C LEU A 420 5.70 -2.24 -18.47
N ILE A 421 5.14 -3.06 -17.59
CA ILE A 421 4.18 -2.61 -16.59
C ILE A 421 4.90 -2.12 -15.33
N SER A 422 4.40 -1.03 -14.76
CA SER A 422 4.84 -0.53 -13.45
C SER A 422 4.46 -1.48 -12.31
N ARG A 423 4.75 -1.08 -11.07
CA ARG A 423 4.02 -1.65 -9.93
C ARG A 423 2.58 -1.14 -9.95
N THR A 424 1.66 -1.87 -9.33
CA THR A 424 0.27 -1.44 -9.23
C THR A 424 0.13 -0.25 -8.29
N VAL A 425 -0.85 0.60 -8.58
CA VAL A 425 -1.08 1.89 -7.96
C VAL A 425 -2.48 1.89 -7.37
N LEU A 426 -2.56 2.19 -6.08
CA LEU A 426 -3.80 2.36 -5.35
C LEU A 426 -3.77 3.77 -4.74
N ARG A 427 -4.40 4.71 -5.45
CA ARG A 427 -4.49 6.13 -5.07
C ARG A 427 -5.95 6.54 -5.04
N SER A 428 -6.45 6.99 -3.90
CA SER A 428 -7.89 7.19 -3.65
C SER A 428 -8.55 8.30 -4.46
N ASP A 429 -7.77 9.17 -5.09
CA ASP A 429 -8.23 10.19 -6.04
C ASP A 429 -8.34 9.67 -7.49
N LEU A 430 -7.74 8.51 -7.79
CA LEU A 430 -7.75 7.87 -9.12
C LEU A 430 -8.54 6.56 -9.17
N VAL A 431 -8.59 5.83 -8.06
CA VAL A 431 -9.21 4.51 -7.95
C VAL A 431 -10.43 4.65 -7.03
N GLY A 432 -11.62 4.55 -7.60
CA GLY A 432 -12.87 4.45 -6.86
C GLY A 432 -13.04 3.09 -6.17
N PRO A 433 -14.06 2.95 -5.30
CA PRO A 433 -14.29 1.72 -4.53
C PRO A 433 -14.64 0.50 -5.39
N ASP A 434 -15.14 0.74 -6.61
CA ASP A 434 -15.54 -0.30 -7.56
C ASP A 434 -14.60 -0.41 -8.77
N ASP A 435 -13.54 0.40 -8.82
CA ASP A 435 -12.61 0.40 -9.94
C ASP A 435 -11.44 -0.55 -9.67
N PHE A 436 -10.89 -1.15 -10.74
CA PHE A 436 -9.61 -1.84 -10.63
C PHE A 436 -8.52 -0.87 -10.15
N HIS A 437 -7.51 -1.39 -9.45
CA HIS A 437 -6.27 -0.68 -9.20
C HIS A 437 -5.59 -0.34 -10.54
N GLY A 438 -4.73 0.68 -10.57
CA GLY A 438 -4.10 1.11 -11.82
C GLY A 438 -2.66 0.62 -11.98
N ALA A 439 -2.14 0.74 -13.19
CA ALA A 439 -0.71 0.66 -13.48
C ALA A 439 -0.36 1.51 -14.71
N LYS A 440 0.93 1.81 -14.90
CA LYS A 440 1.46 2.48 -16.09
C LYS A 440 2.11 1.48 -17.03
N PHE A 441 1.96 1.72 -18.32
CA PHE A 441 2.70 1.06 -19.39
C PHE A 441 3.80 1.99 -19.90
N TYR A 442 5.05 1.64 -19.65
CA TYR A 442 6.23 2.42 -20.01
C TYR A 442 6.61 2.20 -21.49
N ARG A 443 5.78 2.73 -22.41
CA ARG A 443 5.99 2.62 -23.87
C ARG A 443 7.35 3.17 -24.30
N GLU A 444 7.82 4.20 -23.61
CA GLU A 444 9.11 4.85 -23.84
C GLU A 444 10.32 3.95 -23.55
N LEU A 445 10.13 2.81 -22.86
CA LEU A 445 11.18 1.83 -22.56
C LEU A 445 11.17 0.64 -23.53
N ALA A 446 10.41 0.70 -24.62
CA ALA A 446 10.28 -0.39 -25.59
C ALA A 446 11.62 -0.89 -26.16
N ASP A 447 12.59 0.02 -26.38
CA ASP A 447 13.91 -0.33 -26.91
C ASP A 447 14.76 -1.17 -25.93
N ALA A 448 14.40 -1.16 -24.64
CA ALA A 448 15.07 -1.91 -23.59
C ALA A 448 14.25 -3.13 -23.13
N ASP A 449 13.14 -3.46 -23.79
CA ASP A 449 12.25 -4.53 -23.37
C ASP A 449 12.79 -5.92 -23.75
N LEU A 450 12.99 -6.74 -22.72
CA LEU A 450 13.44 -8.13 -22.80
C LEU A 450 12.35 -9.10 -22.33
N SER A 451 11.10 -8.64 -22.18
CA SER A 451 9.99 -9.47 -21.73
C SER A 451 9.71 -10.65 -22.68
N GLY A 452 9.74 -10.39 -24.00
CA GLY A 452 9.61 -11.44 -25.02
C GLY A 452 10.80 -12.39 -25.02
N ASP A 453 12.02 -11.86 -25.09
CA ASP A 453 13.26 -12.64 -25.09
C ASP A 453 13.35 -13.58 -23.88
N PHE A 454 12.97 -13.10 -22.69
CA PHE A 454 12.90 -13.91 -21.48
C PHE A 454 11.94 -15.09 -21.61
N LEU A 455 10.71 -14.84 -22.09
CA LEU A 455 9.71 -15.89 -22.25
C LEU A 455 10.13 -16.91 -23.31
N ASP A 456 10.70 -16.44 -24.41
CA ASP A 456 11.09 -17.29 -25.54
C ASP A 456 12.30 -18.16 -25.19
N ALA A 457 13.30 -17.60 -24.50
CA ALA A 457 14.48 -18.35 -24.04
C ALA A 457 14.11 -19.51 -23.10
N ILE A 458 13.11 -19.32 -22.23
CA ILE A 458 12.63 -20.37 -21.32
C ILE A 458 11.74 -21.37 -22.07
N THR A 459 10.82 -20.89 -22.92
CA THR A 459 9.92 -21.75 -23.69
C THR A 459 10.70 -22.69 -24.61
N ALA A 460 11.83 -22.23 -25.16
CA ALA A 460 12.73 -23.04 -25.99
C ALA A 460 13.35 -24.24 -25.26
N ARG A 461 13.29 -24.28 -23.91
CA ARG A 461 13.81 -25.38 -23.08
C ARG A 461 12.76 -26.40 -22.67
N PHE A 462 11.49 -26.23 -23.04
CA PHE A 462 10.41 -27.10 -22.54
C PHE A 462 10.60 -28.57 -22.95
N GLU A 463 10.96 -28.84 -24.21
CA GLU A 463 11.21 -30.21 -24.67
C GLU A 463 12.42 -30.85 -23.96
N GLU A 464 13.46 -30.06 -23.68
CA GLU A 464 14.68 -30.52 -22.99
C GLU A 464 14.39 -31.00 -21.56
N VAL A 465 13.44 -30.37 -20.86
CA VAL A 465 13.19 -30.60 -19.43
C VAL A 465 11.97 -31.50 -19.14
N ALA A 466 11.25 -31.97 -20.17
CA ALA A 466 9.98 -32.68 -19.99
C ALA A 466 10.07 -33.93 -19.10
N ASP A 467 11.11 -34.77 -19.30
CA ASP A 467 11.32 -35.98 -18.50
C ASP A 467 11.66 -35.66 -17.03
N ASP A 468 12.47 -34.62 -16.83
CA ASP A 468 12.84 -34.10 -15.51
C ASP A 468 11.62 -33.56 -14.74
N VAL A 469 10.73 -32.84 -15.43
CA VAL A 469 9.47 -32.35 -14.87
C VAL A 469 8.58 -33.51 -14.45
N ALA A 470 8.45 -34.55 -15.29
CA ALA A 470 7.65 -35.72 -14.95
C ALA A 470 8.19 -36.46 -13.70
N ALA A 471 9.52 -36.52 -13.56
CA ALA A 471 10.16 -37.06 -12.36
C ALA A 471 9.88 -36.19 -11.11
N ASP A 472 10.06 -34.87 -11.21
CA ASP A 472 9.81 -33.94 -10.11
C ASP A 472 8.37 -34.00 -9.62
N VAL A 473 7.40 -33.99 -10.53
CA VAL A 473 5.97 -34.04 -10.20
C VAL A 473 5.63 -35.32 -9.44
N LYS A 474 6.21 -36.45 -9.85
CA LYS A 474 6.04 -37.72 -9.16
C LYS A 474 6.64 -37.70 -7.75
N GLU A 475 7.82 -37.10 -7.58
CA GLU A 475 8.45 -36.94 -6.27
C GLU A 475 7.62 -36.00 -5.37
N LEU A 476 7.17 -34.86 -5.89
CA LEU A 476 6.33 -33.90 -5.15
C LEU A 476 4.97 -34.46 -4.76
N ALA A 477 4.37 -35.32 -5.61
CA ALA A 477 3.12 -35.99 -5.30
C ALA A 477 3.25 -36.98 -4.12
N ALA A 478 4.45 -37.54 -3.90
CA ALA A 478 4.74 -38.46 -2.80
C ALA A 478 5.28 -37.75 -1.54
N ALA A 479 5.72 -36.50 -1.66
CA ALA A 479 6.33 -35.74 -0.57
C ALA A 479 5.31 -35.02 0.32
N ASP A 480 5.64 -34.85 1.60
CA ASP A 480 4.96 -33.89 2.46
C ASP A 480 5.41 -32.46 2.10
N ARG A 481 4.48 -31.70 1.53
CA ARG A 481 4.71 -30.31 1.09
C ARG A 481 4.12 -29.27 2.04
N THR A 482 3.72 -29.68 3.25
CA THR A 482 3.19 -28.77 4.26
C THR A 482 4.16 -27.60 4.50
N PRO A 483 3.71 -26.33 4.39
CA PRO A 483 4.55 -25.17 4.62
C PRO A 483 5.21 -25.20 5.99
N SER A 484 6.53 -25.29 6.02
CA SER A 484 7.29 -25.34 7.26
C SER A 484 7.63 -23.95 7.79
N TRP A 485 7.56 -22.89 6.97
CA TRP A 485 7.94 -21.51 7.33
C TRP A 485 9.38 -21.37 7.84
N GLU A 486 10.28 -22.24 7.37
CA GLU A 486 11.70 -22.20 7.71
C GLU A 486 12.34 -20.84 7.38
N GLY A 487 11.95 -20.26 6.25
CA GLY A 487 12.44 -18.97 5.83
C GLY A 487 12.08 -17.82 6.78
N TRP A 488 10.88 -17.85 7.35
CA TRP A 488 10.44 -16.86 8.34
C TRP A 488 11.25 -16.96 9.63
N ARG A 489 11.41 -18.18 10.17
CA ARG A 489 12.22 -18.41 11.37
C ARG A 489 13.68 -17.98 11.20
N ALA A 490 14.26 -18.23 10.02
CA ALA A 490 15.62 -17.79 9.72
C ALA A 490 15.72 -16.26 9.70
N VAL A 491 14.73 -15.57 9.12
CA VAL A 491 14.68 -14.11 9.11
C VAL A 491 14.55 -13.52 10.52
N GLU A 492 13.71 -14.10 11.40
CA GLU A 492 13.59 -13.69 12.80
C GLU A 492 14.92 -13.84 13.54
N ARG A 493 15.54 -15.04 13.45
CA ARG A 493 16.85 -15.32 14.05
C ARG A 493 17.92 -14.33 13.58
N ILE A 494 18.04 -14.10 12.28
CA ILE A 494 19.02 -13.18 11.71
C ILE A 494 18.76 -11.74 12.19
N SER A 495 17.48 -11.33 12.25
CA SER A 495 17.11 -9.99 12.72
C SER A 495 17.53 -9.76 14.19
N GLU A 496 17.44 -10.78 15.04
CA GLU A 496 17.87 -10.74 16.43
C GLU A 496 19.41 -10.79 16.56
N GLU A 497 20.06 -11.74 15.90
CA GLU A 497 21.51 -11.98 15.96
C GLU A 497 22.32 -10.75 15.54
N TYR A 498 21.81 -10.00 14.54
CA TYR A 498 22.47 -8.80 14.01
C TYR A 498 21.93 -7.49 14.61
N GLY A 499 21.04 -7.54 15.62
CA GLY A 499 20.50 -6.35 16.29
C GLY A 499 19.68 -5.42 15.40
N ILE A 500 19.06 -5.97 14.34
CA ILE A 500 18.25 -5.23 13.37
C ILE A 500 16.86 -4.94 13.94
N HIS A 501 16.28 -5.91 14.66
CA HIS A 501 14.95 -5.84 15.29
C HIS A 501 13.79 -5.43 14.35
N ASP A 502 13.97 -5.61 13.03
CA ASP A 502 12.93 -5.45 12.01
C ASP A 502 13.17 -6.45 10.86
N VAL A 503 12.30 -7.43 10.77
CA VAL A 503 12.33 -8.46 9.71
C VAL A 503 12.19 -7.89 8.31
N ASN A 504 11.70 -6.65 8.14
CA ASN A 504 11.61 -6.00 6.83
C ASN A 504 12.98 -5.56 6.29
N LEU A 505 13.98 -5.40 7.15
CA LEU A 505 15.35 -5.05 6.79
C LEU A 505 16.22 -6.27 6.47
N VAL A 506 15.70 -7.47 6.69
CA VAL A 506 16.30 -8.74 6.30
C VAL A 506 15.66 -9.21 4.99
N LYS A 507 16.48 -9.35 3.95
CA LYS A 507 16.06 -9.63 2.57
C LYS A 507 16.57 -10.99 2.14
N PRO A 508 15.79 -12.06 2.42
CA PRO A 508 16.24 -13.42 2.18
C PRO A 508 16.29 -13.75 0.69
N GLY A 509 17.23 -14.59 0.28
CA GLY A 509 17.31 -15.13 -1.06
C GLY A 509 18.14 -14.31 -2.05
N VAL A 510 18.56 -14.98 -3.12
CA VAL A 510 19.42 -14.40 -4.16
C VAL A 510 18.76 -13.19 -4.82
N GLY A 511 17.52 -13.33 -5.28
CA GLY A 511 16.81 -12.26 -5.99
C GLY A 511 16.61 -11.00 -5.15
N GLU A 512 16.20 -11.13 -3.89
CA GLU A 512 16.04 -9.98 -2.99
C GLU A 512 17.39 -9.36 -2.61
N THR A 513 18.41 -10.18 -2.36
CA THR A 513 19.78 -9.69 -2.07
C THR A 513 20.32 -8.87 -3.24
N THR A 514 20.16 -9.35 -4.47
CA THR A 514 20.48 -8.59 -5.70
C THR A 514 19.72 -7.27 -5.75
N ARG A 515 18.42 -7.24 -5.42
CA ARG A 515 17.63 -5.99 -5.35
C ARG A 515 18.14 -5.02 -4.27
N VAL A 516 18.60 -5.52 -3.12
CA VAL A 516 19.21 -4.67 -2.08
C VAL A 516 20.45 -3.99 -2.63
N LEU A 517 21.36 -4.78 -3.22
CA LEU A 517 22.62 -4.27 -3.77
C LEU A 517 22.42 -3.22 -4.85
N LEU A 518 21.36 -3.37 -5.65
CA LEU A 518 21.10 -2.47 -6.76
C LEU A 518 20.36 -1.20 -6.34
N ARG A 519 19.45 -1.30 -5.36
CA ARG A 519 18.37 -0.29 -5.17
C ARG A 519 18.16 0.15 -3.72
N ARG A 520 19.02 -0.26 -2.78
CA ARG A 520 18.94 0.10 -1.36
C ARG A 520 20.33 0.49 -0.86
N VAL A 521 20.41 0.80 0.43
CA VAL A 521 21.68 0.96 1.15
C VAL A 521 22.02 -0.39 1.81
N PRO A 522 22.76 -1.28 1.13
CA PRO A 522 23.19 -2.56 1.69
C PRO A 522 24.13 -2.34 2.89
N TRP A 523 23.94 -3.12 3.94
CA TRP A 523 24.87 -3.17 5.09
C TRP A 523 25.84 -4.35 4.98
N LYS A 524 25.29 -5.56 4.82
CA LYS A 524 26.06 -6.82 4.81
C LYS A 524 25.27 -7.88 4.04
N ILE A 525 25.98 -8.83 3.44
CA ILE A 525 25.37 -10.02 2.85
C ILE A 525 25.82 -11.23 3.66
N LEU A 526 24.86 -12.05 4.06
CA LEU A 526 25.13 -13.37 4.62
C LEU A 526 25.08 -14.38 3.48
N ALA A 527 26.17 -15.10 3.26
CA ALA A 527 26.29 -16.11 2.23
C ALA A 527 26.30 -17.50 2.87
N LYS A 528 25.56 -18.45 2.29
CA LYS A 528 25.65 -19.84 2.71
C LYS A 528 27.04 -20.36 2.37
N ARG A 529 27.71 -20.97 3.33
CA ARG A 529 29.04 -21.56 3.09
C ARG A 529 28.98 -22.57 1.96
N GLY A 530 29.90 -22.46 1.01
CA GLY A 530 29.94 -23.31 -0.17
C GLY A 530 28.85 -23.02 -1.21
N ALA A 531 28.14 -21.89 -1.11
CA ALA A 531 27.31 -21.38 -2.20
C ALA A 531 28.20 -21.18 -3.44
N GLY A 532 28.02 -22.06 -4.44
CA GLY A 532 28.83 -22.10 -5.66
C GLY A 532 28.51 -20.95 -6.62
N ALA A 533 28.34 -21.28 -7.90
CA ALA A 533 28.11 -20.31 -8.97
C ALA A 533 26.83 -19.47 -8.79
N ASP A 534 25.82 -20.00 -8.09
CA ASP A 534 24.55 -19.30 -7.81
C ASP A 534 24.72 -17.98 -7.01
N LEU A 535 25.91 -17.73 -6.45
CA LEU A 535 26.22 -16.49 -5.71
C LEU A 535 27.20 -15.55 -6.44
N ASP A 536 27.76 -15.93 -7.59
CA ASP A 536 28.87 -15.19 -8.20
C ASP A 536 28.49 -13.76 -8.60
N HIS A 537 27.27 -13.55 -9.11
CA HIS A 537 26.78 -12.20 -9.41
C HIS A 537 26.58 -11.35 -8.15
N VAL A 538 26.15 -11.96 -7.03
CA VAL A 538 26.02 -11.25 -5.74
C VAL A 538 27.40 -10.85 -5.22
N ARG A 539 28.40 -11.74 -5.31
CA ARG A 539 29.78 -11.43 -4.92
C ARG A 539 30.33 -10.26 -5.73
N LEU A 540 30.15 -10.28 -7.05
CA LEU A 540 30.56 -9.20 -7.95
C LEU A 540 29.92 -7.85 -7.58
N LEU A 541 28.59 -7.84 -7.41
CA LEU A 541 27.86 -6.62 -7.04
C LEU A 541 28.26 -6.12 -5.64
N ALA A 542 28.48 -7.02 -4.69
CA ALA A 542 28.93 -6.68 -3.35
C ALA A 542 30.32 -6.04 -3.36
N GLU A 543 31.26 -6.60 -4.13
CA GLU A 543 32.60 -6.05 -4.32
C GLU A 543 32.54 -4.64 -4.92
N GLN A 544 31.77 -4.44 -5.99
CA GLN A 544 31.58 -3.14 -6.63
C GLN A 544 31.02 -2.08 -5.67
N ARG A 545 30.11 -2.48 -4.77
CA ARG A 545 29.45 -1.60 -3.79
C ARG A 545 30.23 -1.46 -2.47
N GLY A 546 31.30 -2.21 -2.28
CA GLY A 546 32.06 -2.26 -1.02
C GLY A 546 31.28 -2.87 0.14
N VAL A 547 30.38 -3.81 -0.13
CA VAL A 547 29.52 -4.46 0.86
C VAL A 547 30.19 -5.76 1.33
N PRO A 548 30.37 -5.97 2.64
CA PRO A 548 30.95 -7.21 3.14
C PRO A 548 30.03 -8.41 2.88
N VAL A 549 30.62 -9.51 2.41
CA VAL A 549 29.98 -10.82 2.28
C VAL A 549 30.55 -11.72 3.37
N GLU A 550 29.69 -12.18 4.28
CA GLU A 550 30.04 -13.03 5.41
C GLU A 550 29.49 -14.45 5.20
N GLU A 551 30.37 -15.46 5.21
CA GLU A 551 29.94 -16.85 5.09
C GLU A 551 29.44 -17.41 6.42
N THR A 552 28.24 -17.99 6.40
CA THR A 552 27.58 -18.54 7.59
C THR A 552 26.92 -19.90 7.29
N ASP A 553 26.63 -20.64 8.36
CA ASP A 553 25.96 -21.94 8.30
C ASP A 553 24.46 -21.80 8.62
N GLY A 554 23.68 -22.83 8.27
CA GLY A 554 22.27 -22.92 8.68
C GLY A 554 21.37 -21.86 8.04
N LEU A 555 21.77 -21.30 6.89
CA LEU A 555 20.87 -20.52 6.05
C LEU A 555 19.99 -21.45 5.21
N PRO A 556 18.66 -21.27 5.22
CA PRO A 556 17.79 -21.95 4.26
C PRO A 556 17.93 -21.36 2.84
N TYR A 557 18.57 -20.21 2.72
CA TYR A 557 18.83 -19.49 1.48
C TYR A 557 20.30 -19.62 1.07
N THR A 558 20.59 -19.40 -0.22
CA THR A 558 21.94 -19.24 -0.75
C THR A 558 22.57 -17.94 -0.22
N CYS A 559 21.79 -16.86 -0.08
CA CYS A 559 22.23 -15.66 0.62
C CYS A 559 21.07 -14.84 1.22
N VAL A 560 21.43 -13.87 2.06
CA VAL A 560 20.51 -12.91 2.68
C VAL A 560 21.15 -11.52 2.67
N GLY A 561 20.48 -10.54 2.08
CA GLY A 561 20.88 -9.14 2.12
C GLY A 561 20.36 -8.46 3.38
N LEU A 562 21.23 -7.76 4.11
CA LEU A 562 20.87 -6.96 5.27
C LEU A 562 20.89 -5.48 4.92
N ILE A 563 19.85 -4.76 5.33
CA ILE A 563 19.73 -3.30 5.18
C ILE A 563 20.05 -2.64 6.52
N HIS A 564 20.74 -1.50 6.49
CA HIS A 564 21.13 -0.80 7.72
C HIS A 564 19.89 -0.20 8.45
N PRO A 565 19.73 -0.40 9.77
CA PRO A 565 18.56 0.06 10.53
C PRO A 565 18.55 1.57 10.85
N ARG A 566 19.70 2.25 10.76
CA ARG A 566 19.79 3.72 10.94
C ARG A 566 20.18 4.37 9.61
N TYR A 567 19.27 5.11 8.99
CA TYR A 567 19.61 5.91 7.81
C TYR A 567 20.51 7.08 8.21
N THR A 568 21.73 7.14 7.68
CA THR A 568 22.59 8.33 7.76
C THR A 568 22.65 8.97 6.39
N ARG A 569 22.15 10.21 6.26
CA ARG A 569 22.27 10.99 5.03
C ARG A 569 23.77 11.11 4.68
N GLY A 570 24.17 10.55 3.53
CA GLY A 570 25.57 10.47 3.09
C GLY A 570 26.27 9.11 3.29
N ALA A 571 25.55 8.04 3.67
CA ALA A 571 26.12 6.67 3.78
C ALA A 571 26.38 5.98 2.42
N THR A 572 25.95 6.58 1.31
CA THR A 572 26.35 6.22 -0.05
C THR A 572 27.02 7.45 -0.67
N GLY A 573 28.26 7.29 -1.14
CA GLY A 573 28.92 8.35 -1.92
C GLY A 573 28.19 8.60 -3.25
N ALA A 574 28.51 9.70 -3.93
CA ALA A 574 28.01 9.97 -5.29
C ALA A 574 28.39 8.88 -6.32
N ASP A 575 29.26 7.95 -5.93
CA ASP A 575 29.73 6.77 -6.66
C ASP A 575 29.01 5.46 -6.27
N GLY A 576 28.01 5.51 -5.37
CA GLY A 576 27.22 4.34 -4.97
C GLY A 576 27.91 3.36 -4.00
N LYS A 577 29.07 3.73 -3.44
CA LYS A 577 29.79 2.91 -2.44
C LYS A 577 29.29 3.13 -1.03
N ALA A 578 29.22 2.06 -0.24
CA ALA A 578 28.92 2.14 1.19
C ALA A 578 30.04 2.89 1.93
N VAL A 579 29.69 3.90 2.73
CA VAL A 579 30.66 4.61 3.58
C VAL A 579 31.08 3.67 4.72
N ALA A 580 32.38 3.41 4.82
CA ALA A 580 32.93 2.63 5.92
C ALA A 580 32.57 3.28 7.27
N ALA A 581 31.87 2.54 8.12
CA ALA A 581 31.60 2.96 9.48
C ALA A 581 32.94 3.13 10.23
N ARG A 582 33.15 4.30 10.84
CA ARG A 582 34.15 4.48 11.90
C ARG A 582 33.53 4.14 13.24
#